data_AF-A0A924E1R5-F1
#
_entry.id   AF-A0A924E1R5-F1
#
_cell.length_a   1.000
_cell.length_b   1.000
_cell.length_c   1.000
_cell.angle_alpha   90.00
_cell.angle_beta   90.00
_cell.angle_gamma   90.00
#
_symmetry.space_group_name_H-M   'P 1'
#
loop_
_entity.id
_entity.type
_entity.pdbx_description
1 polymer ?
#
loop_
_entity_poly.entity_id
_entity_poly.type
_entity_poly.pdbx_seq_one_letter_code
_entity_poly.pdbx_strand_id
1 'polypeptide(L)'
;MELFWRLYLAHLLADFPFQTNRIFAWKTRSFAGVLVHAVVVVLTSTVMLWPALVSPDRWVILTFLGLTHAIQDHLKVVYSRHSGRDGLTPYLLDQLGHLTMTALAILAFRPWTLESVSWPEGWGLWATVYNSDWVVMISCAVIVVTYGMDIARHLRHGDKGPLVREWYGMVERAGLVLAGAFTLWSPWAWLLVGFWAVLRLGNWSRRQSRGIPSAVVSLVLGLFLIRWAAPTTRVAAAWFGAE
;
A
#
# COMPACT_ATOMS: atom_id res chain seq x y z
N MET A 1 -5.95 11.88 -11.47
CA MET A 1 -5.19 11.78 -10.20
C MET A 1 -5.38 10.39 -9.58
N GLU A 2 -6.61 9.87 -9.60
CA GLU A 2 -6.99 8.47 -9.28
C GLU A 2 -5.98 7.40 -9.75
N LEU A 3 -5.68 7.35 -11.05
CA LEU A 3 -4.92 6.24 -11.66
C LEU A 3 -3.50 6.12 -11.10
N PHE A 4 -2.84 7.25 -10.85
CA PHE A 4 -1.50 7.29 -10.28
C PHE A 4 -1.48 6.68 -8.87
N TRP A 5 -2.40 7.12 -8.00
CA TRP A 5 -2.44 6.63 -6.62
C TRP A 5 -2.81 5.15 -6.54
N ARG A 6 -3.66 4.66 -7.44
CA ARG A 6 -4.00 3.23 -7.54
C ARG A 6 -2.83 2.37 -7.99
N LEU A 7 -2.09 2.80 -9.02
CA LEU A 7 -0.90 2.11 -9.48
C LEU A 7 0.23 2.18 -8.45
N TYR A 8 0.38 3.32 -7.78
CA TYR A 8 1.32 3.45 -6.67
C TYR A 8 0.93 2.54 -5.50
N LEU A 9 -0.36 2.46 -5.15
CA LEU A 9 -0.83 1.51 -4.15
C LEU A 9 -0.56 0.07 -4.58
N ALA A 10 -0.78 -0.29 -5.85
CA ALA A 10 -0.49 -1.62 -6.38
C ALA A 10 0.98 -2.01 -6.20
N HIS A 11 1.89 -1.07 -6.51
CA HIS A 11 3.33 -1.20 -6.25
C HIS A 11 3.61 -1.43 -4.76
N LEU A 12 3.07 -0.56 -3.89
CA LEU A 12 3.26 -0.68 -2.45
C LEU A 12 2.74 -2.03 -1.91
N LEU A 13 1.57 -2.47 -2.36
CA LEU A 13 1.01 -3.77 -1.99
C LEU A 13 1.93 -4.93 -2.42
N ALA A 14 2.48 -4.86 -3.63
CA ALA A 14 3.40 -5.88 -4.15
C ALA A 14 4.71 -5.92 -3.36
N ASP A 15 5.37 -4.78 -3.16
CA ASP A 15 6.70 -4.70 -2.53
C ASP A 15 6.70 -4.92 -1.02
N PHE A 16 5.57 -4.68 -0.36
CA PHE A 16 5.46 -4.72 1.09
C PHE A 16 4.59 -5.90 1.58
N PRO A 17 3.24 -5.84 1.59
CA PRO A 17 2.41 -6.97 1.96
C PRO A 17 2.66 -8.25 1.17
N PHE A 18 2.80 -8.20 -0.15
CA PHE A 18 2.84 -9.44 -0.94
C PHE A 18 4.26 -9.96 -1.19
N GLN A 19 5.29 -9.15 -0.96
CA GLN A 19 6.68 -9.59 -0.98
C GLN A 19 7.02 -10.31 0.33
N THR A 20 6.67 -11.60 0.41
CA THR A 20 7.03 -12.43 1.57
C THR A 20 8.55 -12.58 1.71
N ASN A 21 9.01 -12.99 2.89
CA ASN A 21 10.44 -13.31 3.13
C ASN A 21 10.98 -14.35 2.12
N ARG A 22 10.13 -15.30 1.68
CA ARG A 22 10.50 -16.31 0.68
C ARG A 22 10.73 -15.69 -0.70
N ILE A 23 9.81 -14.85 -1.15
CA ILE A 23 9.92 -14.15 -2.45
C ILE A 23 11.16 -13.25 -2.43
N PHE A 24 11.37 -12.52 -1.35
CA PHE A 24 12.56 -11.69 -1.21
C PHE A 24 13.86 -12.49 -1.26
N ALA A 25 13.97 -13.56 -0.48
CA ALA A 25 15.15 -14.42 -0.48
C ALA A 25 15.40 -15.06 -1.86
N TRP A 26 14.35 -15.36 -2.61
CA TRP A 26 14.49 -15.88 -3.97
C TRP A 26 14.96 -14.80 -4.95
N LYS A 27 14.36 -13.60 -4.89
CA LYS A 27 14.75 -12.41 -5.67
C LYS A 27 16.21 -12.05 -5.48
N THR A 28 16.68 -12.07 -4.24
CA THR A 28 18.09 -11.76 -3.92
C THR A 28 19.06 -12.85 -4.34
N ARG A 29 18.60 -14.05 -4.72
CA ARG A 29 19.43 -15.17 -5.18
C ARG A 29 19.48 -15.30 -6.70
N SER A 30 18.39 -15.01 -7.41
CA SER A 30 18.29 -15.27 -8.86
C SER A 30 17.38 -14.28 -9.60
N PHE A 31 17.63 -14.10 -10.90
CA PHE A 31 16.76 -13.31 -11.77
C PHE A 31 15.35 -13.90 -11.89
N ALA A 32 15.20 -15.23 -11.84
CA ALA A 32 13.89 -15.87 -11.80
C ALA A 32 13.03 -15.39 -10.62
N GLY A 33 13.65 -15.19 -9.45
CA GLY A 33 12.95 -14.61 -8.29
C GLY A 33 12.53 -13.15 -8.51
N VAL A 34 13.29 -12.37 -9.28
CA VAL A 34 12.90 -11.01 -9.71
C VAL A 34 11.67 -11.08 -10.61
N LEU A 35 11.66 -11.99 -11.59
CA LEU A 35 10.51 -12.15 -12.49
C LEU A 35 9.24 -12.57 -11.74
N VAL A 36 9.35 -13.50 -10.80
CA VAL A 36 8.21 -13.90 -9.96
C VAL A 36 7.66 -12.73 -9.16
N HIS A 37 8.54 -11.89 -8.60
CA HIS A 37 8.12 -10.67 -7.90
C HIS A 37 7.44 -9.67 -8.85
N ALA A 38 7.98 -9.47 -10.06
CA ALA A 38 7.37 -8.60 -11.06
C ALA A 38 5.97 -9.09 -11.49
N VAL A 39 5.73 -10.41 -11.54
CA VAL A 39 4.39 -10.97 -11.75
C VAL A 39 3.44 -10.57 -10.61
N VAL A 40 3.90 -10.55 -9.35
CA VAL A 40 3.09 -10.06 -8.23
C VAL A 40 2.68 -8.59 -8.45
N VAL A 41 3.60 -7.74 -8.92
CA VAL A 41 3.31 -6.34 -9.28
C VAL A 41 2.24 -6.25 -10.36
N VAL A 42 2.38 -7.02 -11.45
CA VAL A 42 1.39 -7.03 -12.53
C VAL A 42 0.02 -7.49 -12.02
N LEU A 43 -0.03 -8.52 -11.18
CA LEU A 43 -1.28 -9.03 -10.60
C LEU A 43 -1.93 -7.99 -9.67
N THR A 44 -1.17 -7.34 -8.79
CA THR A 44 -1.73 -6.30 -7.92
C THR A 44 -2.21 -5.09 -8.72
N SER A 45 -1.47 -4.66 -9.74
CA SER A 45 -1.91 -3.59 -10.63
C SER A 45 -3.15 -4.01 -11.43
N THR A 46 -3.25 -5.27 -11.83
CA THR A 46 -4.45 -5.81 -12.47
C THR A 46 -5.66 -5.68 -11.56
N VAL A 47 -5.54 -6.02 -10.28
CA VAL A 47 -6.64 -5.88 -9.31
C VAL A 47 -6.99 -4.40 -9.07
N MET A 48 -6.00 -3.52 -8.93
CA MET A 48 -6.22 -2.08 -8.68
C MET A 48 -6.76 -1.32 -9.90
N LEU A 49 -6.64 -1.90 -11.09
CA LEU A 49 -7.15 -1.36 -12.36
C LEU A 49 -8.24 -2.24 -12.98
N TRP A 50 -8.72 -3.30 -12.33
CA TRP A 50 -9.56 -4.33 -12.93
C TRP A 50 -10.70 -3.78 -13.79
N PRO A 51 -11.50 -2.81 -13.31
CA PRO A 51 -12.60 -2.27 -14.08
C PRO A 51 -12.15 -1.48 -15.33
N ALA A 52 -10.92 -0.98 -15.31
CA ALA A 52 -10.33 -0.26 -16.42
C ALA A 52 -9.54 -1.14 -17.39
N LEU A 53 -9.46 -2.47 -17.23
CA LEU A 53 -8.65 -3.33 -18.13
C LEU A 53 -9.45 -3.99 -19.26
N VAL A 54 -10.63 -3.45 -19.58
CA VAL A 54 -11.54 -3.98 -20.62
C VAL A 54 -10.89 -4.02 -22.00
N SER A 55 -10.04 -3.03 -22.32
CA SER A 55 -9.42 -2.90 -23.63
C SER A 55 -7.99 -3.47 -23.64
N PRO A 56 -7.60 -4.27 -24.67
CA PRO A 56 -6.28 -4.92 -24.74
C PRO A 56 -5.07 -3.97 -24.70
N ASP A 57 -5.22 -2.76 -25.26
CA ASP A 57 -4.21 -1.69 -25.21
C ASP A 57 -3.86 -1.31 -23.77
N ARG A 58 -4.79 -1.52 -22.83
CA ARG A 58 -4.57 -1.16 -21.42
C ARG A 58 -3.64 -2.12 -20.67
N TRP A 59 -3.41 -3.31 -21.23
CA TRP A 59 -2.41 -4.25 -20.72
C TRP A 59 -0.97 -3.82 -21.01
N VAL A 60 -0.78 -2.89 -21.97
CA VAL A 60 0.55 -2.37 -22.31
C VAL A 60 1.16 -1.59 -21.14
N ILE A 61 0.37 -0.79 -20.40
CA ILE A 61 0.86 -0.12 -19.19
C ILE A 61 1.29 -1.14 -18.15
N LEU A 62 0.48 -2.17 -17.89
CA LEU A 62 0.80 -3.17 -16.87
C LEU A 62 2.08 -3.92 -17.23
N THR A 63 2.25 -4.23 -18.52
CA THR A 63 3.47 -4.85 -19.04
C THR A 63 4.66 -3.91 -18.86
N PHE A 64 4.52 -2.63 -19.21
CA PHE A 64 5.56 -1.62 -19.02
C PHE A 64 5.97 -1.50 -17.54
N LEU A 65 5.00 -1.40 -16.63
CA LEU A 65 5.26 -1.31 -15.19
C LEU A 65 5.92 -2.57 -14.66
N GLY A 66 5.45 -3.77 -15.04
CA GLY A 66 6.07 -5.03 -14.65
C GLY A 66 7.51 -5.16 -15.13
N LEU A 67 7.80 -4.79 -16.39
CA LEU A 67 9.15 -4.83 -16.96
C LEU A 67 10.09 -3.84 -16.29
N THR A 68 9.67 -2.58 -16.17
CA THR A 68 10.46 -1.53 -15.49
C THR A 68 10.72 -1.90 -14.04
N HIS A 69 9.74 -2.46 -13.33
CA HIS A 69 9.90 -2.97 -11.98
C HIS A 69 10.95 -4.09 -11.92
N ALA A 70 10.85 -5.09 -12.79
CA ALA A 70 11.82 -6.20 -12.85
C ALA A 70 13.25 -5.69 -13.10
N ILE A 71 13.41 -4.72 -14.00
CA ILE A 71 14.70 -4.11 -14.31
C ILE A 71 15.24 -3.38 -13.08
N GLN A 72 14.45 -2.52 -12.45
CA GLN A 72 14.86 -1.77 -11.26
C GLN A 72 15.27 -2.70 -10.12
N ASP A 73 14.48 -3.72 -9.82
CA ASP A 73 14.77 -4.70 -8.78
C ASP A 73 16.04 -5.49 -9.08
N HIS A 74 16.25 -5.89 -10.33
CA HIS A 74 17.45 -6.59 -10.73
C HIS A 74 18.69 -5.70 -10.57
N LEU A 75 18.63 -4.45 -11.05
CA LEU A 75 19.72 -3.48 -10.92
C LEU A 75 20.06 -3.21 -9.46
N LYS A 76 19.06 -3.10 -8.59
CA LYS A 76 19.25 -2.96 -7.15
C LYS A 76 19.96 -4.17 -6.55
N VAL A 77 19.52 -5.39 -6.87
CA VAL A 77 20.17 -6.61 -6.37
C VAL A 77 21.62 -6.69 -6.84
N VAL A 78 21.89 -6.37 -8.11
CA VAL A 78 23.25 -6.32 -8.67
C VAL A 78 24.09 -5.26 -7.96
N TYR A 79 23.54 -4.06 -7.74
CA TYR A 79 24.21 -2.97 -7.04
C TYR A 79 24.56 -3.34 -5.59
N SER A 80 23.60 -3.86 -4.82
CA SER A 80 23.84 -4.27 -3.43
C SER A 80 24.92 -5.36 -3.33
N ARG A 81 24.93 -6.33 -4.26
CA ARG A 81 25.96 -7.38 -4.31
C ARG A 81 27.35 -6.85 -4.61
N HIS A 82 27.50 -5.91 -5.55
CA HIS A 82 28.81 -5.38 -5.95
C HIS A 82 29.36 -4.34 -4.97
N SER A 83 28.50 -3.46 -4.47
CA SER A 83 28.93 -2.37 -3.60
C SER A 83 29.05 -2.77 -2.14
N GLY A 84 28.42 -3.88 -1.73
CA GLY A 84 28.24 -4.24 -0.32
C GLY A 84 27.42 -3.22 0.47
N ARG A 85 26.80 -2.25 -0.21
CA ARG A 85 26.03 -1.16 0.40
C ARG A 85 24.56 -1.52 0.39
N ASP A 86 24.05 -1.89 1.56
CA ASP A 86 22.64 -1.80 1.88
C ASP A 86 22.45 -0.70 2.93
N GLY A 87 21.42 0.13 2.75
CA GLY A 87 21.23 1.31 3.58
C GLY A 87 20.03 2.14 3.19
N LEU A 88 19.79 3.22 3.93
CA LEU A 88 18.62 4.07 3.71
C LEU A 88 18.66 4.75 2.33
N THR A 89 19.84 5.21 1.89
CA THR A 89 19.99 5.89 0.60
C THR A 89 19.60 5.02 -0.60
N PRO A 90 20.17 3.81 -0.82
CA PRO A 90 19.74 2.97 -1.94
C PRO A 90 18.27 2.56 -1.84
N TYR A 91 17.72 2.41 -0.63
CA TYR A 91 16.27 2.22 -0.45
C TYR A 91 15.44 3.42 -0.91
N LEU A 92 15.82 4.64 -0.54
CA LEU A 92 15.09 5.85 -0.96
C LEU A 92 15.17 6.07 -2.47
N LEU A 93 16.34 5.81 -3.07
CA LEU A 93 16.53 5.90 -4.52
C LEU A 93 15.67 4.88 -5.28
N ASP A 94 15.57 3.66 -4.75
CA ASP A 94 14.70 2.62 -5.28
C ASP A 94 13.22 3.05 -5.27
N GLN A 95 12.73 3.55 -4.13
CA GLN A 95 11.35 4.06 -4.03
C GLN A 95 11.09 5.26 -4.94
N LEU A 96 12.05 6.18 -5.07
CA LEU A 96 11.96 7.29 -6.00
C LEU A 96 11.91 6.82 -7.45
N GLY A 97 12.69 5.79 -7.80
CA GLY A 97 12.66 5.16 -9.11
C GLY A 97 11.28 4.60 -9.46
N HIS A 98 10.68 3.83 -8.55
CA HIS A 98 9.33 3.27 -8.76
C HIS A 98 8.26 4.36 -8.90
N LEU A 99 8.35 5.40 -8.08
CA LEU A 99 7.45 6.56 -8.17
C LEU A 99 7.58 7.25 -9.53
N THR A 100 8.82 7.43 -10.00
CA THR A 100 9.13 8.07 -11.29
C THR A 100 8.60 7.23 -12.45
N MET A 101 8.85 5.93 -12.47
CA MET A 101 8.36 5.05 -13.53
C MET A 101 6.83 4.97 -13.56
N THR A 102 6.18 4.98 -12.38
CA THR A 102 4.72 5.08 -12.29
C THR A 102 4.20 6.39 -12.89
N ALA A 103 4.84 7.52 -12.56
CA ALA A 103 4.47 8.81 -13.12
C ALA A 103 4.67 8.86 -14.65
N LEU A 104 5.78 8.34 -15.16
CA LEU A 104 6.08 8.26 -16.58
C LEU A 104 5.08 7.37 -17.33
N ALA A 105 4.70 6.22 -16.76
CA ALA A 105 3.66 5.36 -17.32
C ALA A 105 2.32 6.11 -17.44
N ILE A 106 1.93 6.88 -16.41
CA ILE A 106 0.71 7.69 -16.50
C ILE A 106 0.80 8.75 -17.59
N LEU A 107 1.95 9.43 -17.73
CA LEU A 107 2.14 10.48 -18.72
C LEU A 107 2.16 9.95 -20.15
N ALA A 108 2.86 8.84 -20.38
CA ALA A 108 3.04 8.25 -21.70
C ALA A 108 1.75 7.66 -22.30
N PHE A 109 0.78 7.30 -21.46
CA PHE A 109 -0.43 6.60 -21.88
C PHE A 109 -1.72 7.38 -21.57
N ARG A 110 -1.67 8.72 -21.47
CA ARG A 110 -2.88 9.56 -21.40
C ARG A 110 -3.63 9.62 -22.75
N PRO A 111 -4.96 9.85 -22.76
CA PRO A 111 -5.85 10.08 -21.61
C PRO A 111 -6.54 8.79 -21.15
N TRP A 112 -6.16 8.27 -19.99
CA TRP A 112 -6.89 7.17 -19.33
C TRP A 112 -7.70 7.72 -18.17
N THR A 113 -9.01 7.54 -18.26
CA THR A 113 -9.93 7.71 -17.15
C THR A 113 -10.42 6.34 -16.72
N LEU A 114 -10.55 6.15 -15.41
CA LEU A 114 -11.32 5.01 -14.91
C LEU A 114 -12.76 5.27 -15.31
N GLU A 115 -13.23 4.59 -16.34
CA GLU A 115 -14.65 4.58 -16.65
C GLU A 115 -15.41 4.02 -15.44
N SER A 116 -16.55 4.63 -15.13
CA SER A 116 -17.43 4.15 -14.06
C SER A 116 -17.94 2.77 -14.45
N VAL A 117 -17.32 1.73 -13.89
CA VAL A 117 -17.76 0.36 -14.14
C VAL A 117 -19.03 0.09 -13.37
N SER A 118 -19.98 -0.55 -14.06
CA SER A 118 -21.17 -1.13 -13.46
C SER A 118 -20.75 -2.31 -12.58
N TRP A 119 -20.86 -2.14 -11.27
CA TRP A 119 -20.66 -3.24 -10.33
C TRP A 119 -21.90 -4.15 -10.30
N PRO A 120 -21.74 -5.46 -10.03
CA PRO A 120 -22.89 -6.35 -9.85
C PRO A 120 -23.82 -5.86 -8.74
N GLU A 121 -25.12 -6.17 -8.87
CA GLU A 121 -26.10 -5.84 -7.84
C GLU A 121 -25.68 -6.47 -6.49
N GLY A 122 -25.81 -5.70 -5.41
CA GLY A 122 -25.35 -6.09 -4.07
C GLY A 122 -23.87 -5.77 -3.75
N TRP A 123 -23.07 -5.32 -4.72
CA TRP A 123 -21.65 -4.94 -4.51
C TRP A 123 -21.45 -3.47 -4.16
N GLY A 124 -22.51 -2.73 -3.81
CA GLY A 124 -22.45 -1.29 -3.58
C GLY A 124 -21.39 -0.85 -2.56
N LEU A 125 -21.18 -1.64 -1.49
CA LEU A 125 -20.13 -1.37 -0.51
C LEU A 125 -18.73 -1.52 -1.11
N TRP A 126 -18.46 -2.63 -1.80
CA TRP A 126 -17.18 -2.88 -2.45
C TRP A 126 -16.88 -1.84 -3.54
N ALA A 127 -17.89 -1.48 -4.32
CA ALA A 127 -17.81 -0.41 -5.31
C ALA A 127 -17.43 0.92 -4.65
N THR A 128 -18.05 1.25 -3.51
CA THR A 128 -17.77 2.50 -2.79
C THR A 128 -16.34 2.52 -2.25
N VAL A 129 -15.90 1.43 -1.62
CA VAL A 129 -14.53 1.32 -1.06
C VAL A 129 -13.49 1.33 -2.18
N TYR A 130 -13.70 0.54 -3.23
CA TYR A 130 -12.80 0.44 -4.38
C TYR A 130 -12.65 1.77 -5.12
N ASN A 131 -13.75 2.48 -5.36
CA ASN A 131 -13.74 3.76 -6.07
C ASN A 131 -13.34 4.95 -5.18
N SER A 132 -13.05 4.74 -3.89
CA SER A 132 -12.68 5.83 -2.98
C SER A 132 -11.20 6.19 -3.10
N ASP A 133 -10.91 7.35 -3.69
CA ASP A 133 -9.57 7.97 -3.69
C ASP A 133 -8.96 8.08 -2.28
N TRP A 134 -9.80 8.36 -1.28
CA TRP A 134 -9.35 8.45 0.11
C TRP A 134 -8.86 7.11 0.63
N VAL A 135 -9.61 6.02 0.42
CA VAL A 135 -9.19 4.69 0.85
C VAL A 135 -7.85 4.34 0.21
N VAL A 136 -7.66 4.65 -1.08
CA VAL A 136 -6.40 4.41 -1.79
C VAL A 136 -5.26 5.22 -1.17
N MET A 137 -5.41 6.53 -1.00
CA MET A 137 -4.37 7.40 -0.45
C MET A 137 -4.02 7.04 1.01
N ILE A 138 -5.02 6.72 1.84
CA ILE A 138 -4.81 6.29 3.23
C ILE A 138 -4.07 4.97 3.25
N SER A 139 -4.42 4.02 2.38
CA SER A 139 -3.72 2.74 2.27
C SER A 139 -2.25 2.95 1.90
N CYS A 140 -1.96 3.84 0.94
CA CYS A 140 -0.59 4.24 0.61
C CYS A 140 0.15 4.79 1.84
N ALA A 141 -0.46 5.75 2.54
CA ALA A 141 0.14 6.38 3.71
C ALA A 141 0.43 5.37 4.83
N VAL A 142 -0.54 4.50 5.15
CA VAL A 142 -0.38 3.44 6.17
C VAL A 142 0.77 2.50 5.80
N ILE A 143 0.83 2.04 4.55
CA ILE A 143 1.90 1.13 4.10
C ILE A 143 3.26 1.84 4.18
N VAL A 144 3.41 3.02 3.57
CA VAL A 144 4.67 3.77 3.55
C VAL A 144 5.17 4.06 4.96
N VAL A 145 4.30 4.54 5.83
CA VAL A 145 4.67 4.88 7.21
C VAL A 145 5.09 3.63 7.96
N THR A 146 4.22 2.61 8.02
CA THR A 146 4.47 1.43 8.84
C THR A 146 5.67 0.62 8.35
N TYR A 147 5.73 0.28 7.06
CA TYR A 147 6.85 -0.46 6.50
C TYR A 147 8.13 0.38 6.42
N GLY A 148 8.01 1.67 6.12
CA GLY A 148 9.16 2.59 6.07
C GLY A 148 9.82 2.77 7.42
N MET A 149 9.06 2.88 8.52
CA MET A 149 9.62 2.91 9.87
C MET A 149 10.31 1.60 10.24
N ASP A 150 9.71 0.47 9.91
CA ASP A 150 10.29 -0.84 10.20
C ASP A 150 11.62 -1.03 9.44
N ILE A 151 11.66 -0.65 8.16
CA ILE A 151 12.87 -0.67 7.33
C ILE A 151 13.92 0.31 7.86
N ALA A 152 13.54 1.54 8.18
CA ALA A 152 14.48 2.53 8.71
C ALA A 152 15.13 2.06 10.03
N ARG A 153 14.37 1.39 10.90
CA ARG A 153 14.90 0.79 12.13
C ARG A 153 15.82 -0.38 11.86
N HIS A 154 15.42 -1.29 10.96
CA HIS A 154 16.25 -2.43 10.56
C HIS A 154 17.61 -1.96 10.04
N LEU A 155 17.60 -0.95 9.15
CA LEU A 155 18.80 -0.38 8.56
C LEU A 155 19.66 0.41 9.56
N ARG A 156 19.06 1.06 10.58
CA ARG A 156 19.80 1.87 11.57
C ARG A 156 20.35 1.07 12.74
N HIS A 157 19.60 0.09 13.23
CA HIS A 157 19.91 -0.63 14.47
C HIS A 157 20.32 -2.08 14.24
N GLY A 158 20.35 -2.55 12.98
CA GLY A 158 20.66 -3.94 12.66
C GLY A 158 19.67 -4.93 13.28
N ASP A 159 18.45 -4.48 13.60
CA ASP A 159 17.46 -5.28 14.33
C ASP A 159 17.03 -6.48 13.47
N LYS A 160 17.38 -7.69 13.92
CA LYS A 160 17.06 -8.96 13.25
C LYS A 160 15.66 -9.48 13.58
N GLY A 161 14.81 -8.67 14.22
CA GLY A 161 13.42 -9.04 14.51
C GLY A 161 12.68 -9.57 13.27
N PRO A 162 11.57 -10.32 13.46
CA PRO A 162 10.82 -10.92 12.37
C PRO A 162 10.61 -9.87 11.29
N LEU A 163 11.24 -10.10 10.13
CA LEU A 163 11.25 -9.13 9.05
C LEU A 163 9.81 -8.71 8.79
N VAL A 164 9.67 -7.43 8.45
CA VAL A 164 8.49 -6.63 8.11
C VAL A 164 7.38 -7.36 7.30
N ARG A 165 7.68 -8.55 6.77
CA ARG A 165 6.98 -9.36 5.77
C ARG A 165 6.48 -10.70 6.34
N GLU A 166 6.25 -10.80 7.64
CA GLU A 166 5.48 -11.90 8.23
C GLU A 166 3.97 -11.62 8.19
N TRP A 167 3.18 -12.69 8.01
CA TRP A 167 1.73 -12.61 7.76
C TRP A 167 0.96 -11.87 8.86
N TYR A 168 1.39 -11.99 10.13
CA TYR A 168 0.74 -11.32 11.26
C TYR A 168 0.75 -9.79 11.11
N GLY A 169 1.90 -9.21 10.72
CA GLY A 169 2.01 -7.76 10.51
C GLY A 169 1.20 -7.28 9.31
N MET A 170 1.02 -8.13 8.29
CA MET A 170 0.17 -7.83 7.13
C MET A 170 -1.31 -7.80 7.52
N VAL A 171 -1.78 -8.80 8.25
CA VAL A 171 -3.16 -8.88 8.76
C VAL A 171 -3.47 -7.70 9.68
N GLU A 172 -2.53 -7.34 10.54
CA GLU A 172 -2.62 -6.16 11.40
C GLU A 172 -2.85 -4.87 10.61
N ARG A 173 -2.03 -4.63 9.59
CA ARG A 173 -2.12 -3.42 8.76
C ARG A 173 -3.37 -3.42 7.87
N ALA A 174 -3.77 -4.58 7.35
CA ALA A 174 -5.04 -4.74 6.64
C ALA A 174 -6.22 -4.40 7.56
N GLY A 175 -6.20 -4.86 8.82
CA GLY A 175 -7.21 -4.51 9.83
C GLY A 175 -7.31 -3.01 10.07
N LEU A 176 -6.19 -2.29 10.15
CA LEU A 176 -6.18 -0.83 10.29
C LEU A 176 -6.79 -0.12 9.08
N VAL A 177 -6.46 -0.55 7.86
CA VAL A 177 -7.03 0.00 6.63
C VAL A 177 -8.53 -0.28 6.56
N LEU A 178 -8.96 -1.50 6.86
CA LEU A 178 -10.38 -1.88 6.86
C LEU A 178 -11.17 -1.13 7.92
N ALA A 179 -10.61 -0.97 9.12
CA ALA A 179 -11.24 -0.21 10.18
C ALA A 179 -11.33 1.29 9.82
N GLY A 180 -10.30 1.86 9.19
CA GLY A 180 -10.34 3.23 8.65
C GLY A 180 -11.30 3.40 7.46
N ALA A 181 -11.46 2.39 6.61
CA ALA A 181 -12.48 2.40 5.56
C ALA A 181 -13.89 2.34 6.17
N PHE A 182 -14.07 1.57 7.24
CA PHE A 182 -15.33 1.46 7.97
C PHE A 182 -15.71 2.77 8.71
N THR A 183 -14.73 3.59 9.11
CA THR A 183 -14.99 4.90 9.73
C THR A 183 -15.53 5.94 8.75
N LEU A 184 -15.37 5.74 7.44
CA LEU A 184 -16.05 6.54 6.42
C LEU A 184 -17.58 6.34 6.44
N TRP A 185 -18.06 5.26 7.04
CA TRP A 185 -19.47 4.91 7.15
C TRP A 185 -20.06 5.14 8.54
N SER A 186 -19.26 4.98 9.60
CA SER A 186 -19.73 5.16 10.97
C SER A 186 -18.66 5.80 11.87
N PRO A 187 -18.96 6.92 12.55
CA PRO A 187 -18.05 7.49 13.55
C PRO A 187 -17.74 6.51 14.70
N TRP A 188 -18.63 5.55 14.97
CA TRP A 188 -18.48 4.56 16.03
C TRP A 188 -17.45 3.48 15.71
N ALA A 189 -17.08 3.30 14.44
CA ALA A 189 -16.00 2.43 14.01
C ALA A 189 -14.64 2.81 14.63
N TRP A 190 -14.48 4.06 15.08
CA TRP A 190 -13.29 4.50 15.79
C TRP A 190 -13.13 3.86 17.18
N LEU A 191 -14.22 3.40 17.81
CA LEU A 191 -14.12 2.61 19.03
C LEU A 191 -13.43 1.26 18.77
N LEU A 192 -13.63 0.68 17.59
CA LEU A 192 -12.95 -0.55 17.18
C LEU A 192 -11.47 -0.27 16.88
N VAL A 193 -11.14 0.82 16.18
CA VAL A 193 -9.73 1.23 15.94
C VAL A 193 -9.00 1.51 17.27
N GLY A 194 -9.64 2.26 18.17
CA GLY A 194 -9.12 2.59 19.49
C GLY A 194 -8.95 1.35 20.37
N PHE A 195 -9.94 0.47 20.40
CA PHE A 195 -9.87 -0.82 21.09
C PHE A 195 -8.74 -1.70 20.54
N TRP A 196 -8.57 -1.74 19.22
CA TRP A 196 -7.51 -2.51 18.57
C TRP A 196 -6.12 -1.93 18.86
N ALA A 197 -5.99 -0.60 18.90
CA ALA A 197 -4.78 0.08 19.36
C ALA A 197 -4.48 -0.20 20.85
N VAL A 198 -5.50 -0.27 21.70
CA VAL A 198 -5.37 -0.65 23.12
C VAL A 198 -4.97 -2.11 23.29
N LEU A 199 -5.53 -3.05 22.52
CA LEU A 199 -5.09 -4.45 22.51
C LEU A 199 -3.63 -4.60 22.05
N ARG A 200 -3.19 -3.76 21.11
CA ARG A 200 -1.79 -3.67 20.67
C ARG A 200 -0.87 -3.19 21.80
N LEU A 201 -1.35 -2.27 22.64
CA LEU A 201 -0.64 -1.82 23.85
C LEU A 201 -0.70 -2.86 24.98
N GLY A 202 -1.76 -3.66 25.08
CA GLY A 202 -1.97 -4.66 26.14
C GLY A 202 -1.08 -5.91 26.05
N ASN A 203 -0.62 -6.28 24.85
CA ASN A 203 0.40 -7.33 24.64
C ASN A 203 1.85 -6.86 24.94
N TRP A 204 1.95 -5.95 25.91
CA TRP A 204 3.12 -5.19 26.34
C TRP A 204 4.29 -6.08 26.77
N SER A 205 4.03 -7.12 27.58
CA SER A 205 5.11 -7.84 28.28
C SER A 205 5.91 -8.79 27.40
N ARG A 206 5.44 -9.11 26.18
CA ARG A 206 6.17 -9.97 25.22
C ARG A 206 6.65 -9.25 23.96
N ARG A 207 6.14 -8.05 23.64
CA ARG A 207 6.52 -7.30 22.44
C ARG A 207 7.21 -6.00 22.83
N GLN A 208 8.51 -6.15 23.10
CA GLN A 208 9.53 -5.10 23.21
C GLN A 208 9.22 -3.91 22.26
N SER A 209 9.01 -2.70 22.81
CA SER A 209 9.02 -1.29 22.27
C SER A 209 8.80 -0.95 20.78
N ARG A 210 8.50 -1.92 19.90
CA ARG A 210 8.59 -1.85 18.45
C ARG A 210 7.31 -1.29 17.80
N GLY A 211 6.16 -1.50 18.43
CA GLY A 211 4.85 -1.10 17.86
C GLY A 211 4.44 0.36 18.11
N ILE A 212 4.94 1.00 19.18
CA ILE A 212 4.34 2.22 19.74
C ILE A 212 4.43 3.43 18.79
N PRO A 213 5.60 3.81 18.23
CA PRO A 213 5.64 4.95 17.33
C PRO A 213 4.84 4.71 16.04
N SER A 214 4.77 3.46 15.58
CA SER A 214 3.99 3.14 14.38
C SER A 214 2.48 3.20 14.62
N ALA A 215 2.03 2.74 15.79
CA ALA A 215 0.64 2.82 16.21
C ALA A 215 0.22 4.27 16.43
N VAL A 216 1.05 5.06 17.12
CA VAL A 216 0.81 6.47 17.41
C VAL A 216 0.80 7.28 16.12
N VAL A 217 1.76 7.09 15.22
CA VAL A 217 1.76 7.81 13.93
C VAL A 217 0.58 7.40 13.06
N SER A 218 0.22 6.11 13.02
CA SER A 218 -0.96 5.66 12.27
C SER A 218 -2.26 6.22 12.86
N LEU A 219 -2.35 6.29 14.19
CA LEU A 219 -3.49 6.88 14.91
C LEU A 219 -3.57 8.39 14.68
N VAL A 220 -2.45 9.12 14.79
CA VAL A 220 -2.38 10.57 14.58
C VAL A 220 -2.67 10.93 13.13
N LEU A 221 -2.14 10.18 12.15
CA LEU A 221 -2.50 10.34 10.75
C LEU A 221 -3.98 10.06 10.55
N GLY A 222 -4.51 8.97 11.13
CA GLY A 222 -5.94 8.68 11.12
C GLY A 222 -6.79 9.83 11.64
N LEU A 223 -6.43 10.41 12.80
CA LEU A 223 -7.13 11.54 13.42
C LEU A 223 -7.02 12.84 12.61
N PHE A 224 -5.88 13.10 11.98
CA PHE A 224 -5.69 14.26 11.11
C PHE A 224 -6.55 14.15 9.85
N LEU A 225 -6.67 12.94 9.29
CA LEU A 225 -7.50 12.63 8.14
C LEU A 225 -9.01 12.75 8.47
N ILE A 226 -9.44 12.41 9.69
CA ILE A 226 -10.83 12.66 10.17
C ILE A 226 -11.19 14.14 10.05
N ARG A 227 -10.32 15.02 10.56
CA ARG A 227 -10.59 16.47 10.57
C ARG A 227 -10.67 17.06 9.16
N TRP A 228 -9.98 16.45 8.20
CA TRP A 228 -9.92 16.96 6.83
C TRP A 228 -10.98 16.34 5.89
N ALA A 229 -11.41 15.10 6.14
CA ALA A 229 -12.49 14.45 5.39
C ALA A 229 -13.90 14.89 5.84
N ALA A 230 -14.05 15.34 7.09
CA ALA A 230 -15.33 15.76 7.68
C ALA A 230 -16.12 16.84 6.89
N PRO A 231 -15.54 17.81 6.17
CA PRO A 231 -16.34 18.85 5.49
C PRO A 231 -16.98 18.40 4.16
N THR A 232 -16.65 17.23 3.61
CA THR A 232 -17.05 16.86 2.23
C THR A 232 -18.09 15.75 2.13
N THR A 233 -18.53 15.17 3.25
CA THR A 233 -19.54 14.11 3.22
C THR A 233 -20.95 14.70 3.08
N ARG A 234 -21.39 14.91 1.84
CA ARG A 234 -22.84 14.96 1.50
C ARG A 234 -23.60 13.71 2.00
N VAL A 235 -22.87 12.64 2.34
CA VAL A 235 -23.37 11.43 3.00
C VAL A 235 -23.92 11.70 4.41
N ALA A 236 -23.40 12.68 5.16
CA ALA A 236 -23.97 13.03 6.46
C ALA A 236 -25.38 13.65 6.34
N ALA A 237 -25.64 14.45 5.30
CA ALA A 237 -26.97 15.03 5.05
C ALA A 237 -28.01 13.95 4.75
N ALA A 238 -27.63 12.89 4.02
CA ALA A 238 -28.51 11.76 3.72
C ALA A 238 -28.85 10.88 4.95
N TRP A 239 -27.98 10.86 5.98
CA TRP A 239 -28.21 10.09 7.20
C TRP A 239 -28.93 10.87 8.30
N PHE A 240 -28.83 12.21 8.30
CA PHE A 240 -29.46 13.08 9.30
C PHE A 240 -30.73 13.79 8.82
N GLY A 241 -31.23 13.48 7.62
CA GLY A 241 -32.54 13.97 7.17
C GLY A 241 -32.64 15.50 7.10
N ALA A 242 -31.56 16.17 6.72
CA ALA A 242 -31.62 17.59 6.40
C ALA A 242 -31.84 17.73 4.88
N GLU A 243 -33.10 17.95 4.50
CA GLU A 243 -33.46 18.56 3.21
C GLU A 243 -32.91 19.99 3.10
#